data_AF-A0A2S6SCC9-F1
#
_entry.id   AF-A0A2S6SCC9-F1
#
_cell.length_a   1.000
_cell.length_b   1.000
_cell.length_c   1.000
_cell.angle_alpha   90.00
_cell.angle_beta   90.00
_cell.angle_gamma   90.00
#
_symmetry.space_group_name_H-M   'P 1'
#
loop_
_entity.id
_entity.type
_entity.pdbx_description
1 polymer ?
#
loop_
_entity_poly.entity_id
_entity_poly.type
_entity_poly.pdbx_seq_one_letter_code
_entity_poly.pdbx_strand_id
1 'polypeptide(L)'
;LDESNKSKISKLILTASGGPFLRKSGLEMKNITPDEAIKHPNWSMGRKISVDSATMMNKGLELIEAHFLFNFPHERIDVVIHPESIIHSCVEYSDGSILSQMGTPDMRTPIAYALAYPNRIDTKVEKLKLSSIQKLTFFEPDLMKFPCLELAYESLKIKKSAPTILNAANEIAVEAFLNEQIKFLSISKVVEKTLNKASISPINSIKDVLDIDNESRLISMELINQVHY
;
A
#
# COMPACT_ATOMS: atom_id res chain seq x y z
N LEU A 1 2.38 -21.73 -3.98
CA LEU A 1 2.56 -22.23 -5.36
C LEU A 1 3.93 -22.87 -5.62
N ASP A 2 4.84 -22.90 -4.63
CA ASP A 2 5.99 -23.81 -4.67
C ASP A 2 6.48 -24.04 -3.23
N GLU A 3 5.76 -24.87 -2.46
CA GLU A 3 6.16 -25.14 -1.07
C GLU A 3 7.54 -25.82 -1.00
N SER A 4 7.87 -26.63 -2.02
CA SER A 4 9.17 -27.29 -2.15
C SER A 4 10.33 -26.32 -2.23
N ASN A 5 10.15 -25.14 -2.84
CA ASN A 5 11.22 -24.17 -3.03
C ASN A 5 11.04 -22.89 -2.21
N LYS A 6 10.23 -22.89 -1.14
CA LYS A 6 10.07 -21.71 -0.26
C LYS A 6 11.42 -21.18 0.27
N SER A 7 12.37 -22.09 0.54
CA SER A 7 13.72 -21.74 1.00
C SER A 7 14.61 -21.10 -0.08
N LYS A 8 14.20 -21.18 -1.35
CA LYS A 8 14.90 -20.60 -2.50
C LYS A 8 14.38 -19.21 -2.87
N ILE A 9 13.31 -18.73 -2.25
CA ILE A 9 12.79 -17.38 -2.48
C ILE A 9 13.81 -16.36 -1.96
N SER A 10 14.37 -15.56 -2.86
CA SER A 10 15.34 -14.50 -2.52
C SER A 10 14.64 -13.18 -2.22
N LYS A 11 13.58 -12.84 -2.94
CA LYS A 11 12.92 -11.54 -2.85
C LYS A 11 11.44 -11.60 -3.27
N LEU A 12 10.60 -10.80 -2.61
CA LEU A 12 9.25 -10.48 -3.05
C LEU A 12 9.25 -9.13 -3.75
N ILE A 13 8.56 -9.02 -4.89
CA ILE A 13 8.46 -7.76 -5.65
C ILE A 13 6.98 -7.38 -5.73
N LEU A 14 6.61 -6.35 -4.99
CA LEU A 14 5.26 -5.81 -4.94
C LEU A 14 5.13 -4.71 -6.00
N THR A 15 4.30 -4.96 -7.02
CA THR A 15 4.07 -3.96 -8.06
C THR A 15 3.01 -2.95 -7.62
N ALA A 16 3.16 -1.68 -7.98
CA ALA A 16 2.21 -0.61 -7.67
C ALA A 16 1.83 0.18 -8.94
N SER A 17 0.57 0.58 -9.09
CA SER A 17 0.14 1.43 -10.21
C SER A 17 0.82 2.82 -10.21
N GLY A 18 1.25 3.28 -9.02
CA GLY A 18 1.70 4.65 -8.78
C GLY A 18 0.58 5.68 -8.55
N GLY A 19 -0.69 5.24 -8.64
CA GLY A 19 -1.86 6.08 -8.41
C GLY A 19 -2.07 7.20 -9.44
N PRO A 20 -3.12 8.03 -9.27
CA PRO A 20 -3.45 9.11 -10.21
C PRO A 20 -2.39 10.21 -10.32
N PHE A 21 -1.49 10.33 -9.33
CA PHE A 21 -0.52 11.42 -9.26
C PHE A 21 0.89 11.02 -9.66
N LEU A 22 1.08 9.80 -10.19
CA LEU A 22 2.38 9.29 -10.63
C LEU A 22 3.16 10.27 -11.53
N ARG A 23 2.48 11.00 -12.41
CA ARG A 23 3.10 11.96 -13.34
C ARG A 23 2.97 13.43 -12.93
N LYS A 24 2.29 13.76 -11.83
CA LYS A 24 2.21 15.14 -11.30
C LYS A 24 3.51 15.55 -10.61
N SER A 25 3.91 16.80 -10.73
CA SER A 25 4.99 17.39 -9.93
C SER A 25 4.54 17.66 -8.49
N GLY A 26 5.49 17.87 -7.58
CA GLY A 26 5.17 18.25 -6.20
C GLY A 26 4.39 19.56 -6.08
N LEU A 27 4.54 20.50 -7.03
CA LEU A 27 3.75 21.73 -7.09
C LEU A 27 2.29 21.44 -7.45
N GLU A 28 2.05 20.57 -8.43
CA GLU A 28 0.70 20.15 -8.84
C GLU A 28 -0.02 19.35 -7.74
N MET A 29 0.72 18.73 -6.82
CA MET A 29 0.17 17.96 -5.70
C MET A 29 -0.28 18.83 -4.51
N LYS A 30 0.04 20.14 -4.49
CA LYS A 30 -0.29 21.02 -3.36
C LYS A 30 -1.79 21.23 -3.14
N ASN A 31 -2.55 21.29 -4.24
CA ASN A 31 -3.97 21.67 -4.24
C ASN A 31 -4.89 20.52 -4.70
N ILE A 32 -4.46 19.27 -4.51
CA ILE A 32 -5.28 18.11 -4.82
C ILE A 32 -6.55 18.12 -3.98
N THR A 33 -7.68 17.95 -4.64
CA THR A 33 -9.00 17.78 -4.03
C THR A 33 -9.32 16.31 -3.74
N PRO A 34 -10.24 16.00 -2.81
CA PRO A 34 -10.74 14.65 -2.61
C PRO A 34 -11.26 14.00 -3.90
N ASP A 35 -12.00 14.76 -4.71
CA ASP A 35 -12.56 14.29 -5.98
C ASP A 35 -11.51 13.93 -7.02
N GLU A 36 -10.35 14.60 -7.02
CA GLU A 36 -9.21 14.18 -7.84
C GLU A 36 -8.54 12.92 -7.29
N ALA A 37 -8.36 12.83 -5.97
CA ALA A 37 -7.67 11.71 -5.33
C ALA A 37 -8.42 10.38 -5.46
N ILE A 38 -9.76 10.41 -5.51
CA ILE A 38 -10.56 9.18 -5.63
C ILE A 38 -10.65 8.63 -7.07
N LYS A 39 -10.17 9.37 -8.08
CA LYS A 39 -10.21 8.96 -9.50
C LYS A 39 -9.00 8.08 -9.85
N HIS A 40 -9.03 6.82 -9.43
CA HIS A 40 -7.95 5.88 -9.74
C HIS A 40 -7.97 5.43 -11.23
N PRO A 41 -6.82 5.37 -11.93
CA PRO A 41 -6.76 5.08 -13.37
C PRO A 41 -7.20 3.66 -13.78
N ASN A 42 -6.90 2.65 -12.95
CA ASN A 42 -7.03 1.24 -13.33
C ASN A 42 -8.07 0.44 -12.52
N TRP A 43 -8.57 0.98 -11.41
CA TRP A 43 -9.33 0.21 -10.42
C TRP A 43 -10.54 1.01 -9.95
N SER A 44 -11.69 0.36 -9.82
CA SER A 44 -12.87 0.93 -9.15
C SER A 44 -12.88 0.48 -7.70
N MET A 45 -12.69 1.42 -6.77
CA MET A 45 -12.46 1.12 -5.35
C MET A 45 -13.16 2.15 -4.45
N GLY A 46 -13.26 1.85 -3.14
CA GLY A 46 -13.80 2.77 -2.15
C GLY A 46 -12.93 4.02 -1.94
N ARG A 47 -13.52 5.10 -1.39
CA ARG A 47 -12.85 6.41 -1.26
C ARG A 47 -11.51 6.35 -0.51
N LYS A 48 -11.46 5.63 0.63
CA LYS A 48 -10.25 5.50 1.47
C LYS A 48 -9.09 4.87 0.71
N ILE A 49 -9.31 3.70 0.10
CA ILE A 49 -8.27 3.00 -0.65
C ILE A 49 -7.84 3.76 -1.91
N SER A 50 -8.74 4.53 -2.55
CA SER A 50 -8.33 5.41 -3.66
C SER A 50 -7.39 6.52 -3.20
N VAL A 51 -7.64 7.15 -2.04
CA VAL A 51 -6.70 8.12 -1.44
C VAL A 51 -5.39 7.45 -1.05
N ASP A 52 -5.43 6.28 -0.42
CA ASP A 52 -4.23 5.52 -0.07
C ASP A 52 -3.41 5.13 -1.30
N SER A 53 -4.06 4.83 -2.42
CA SER A 53 -3.36 4.57 -3.67
C SER A 53 -2.74 5.85 -4.24
N ALA A 54 -3.38 7.01 -4.06
CA ALA A 54 -2.87 8.30 -4.51
C ALA A 54 -1.67 8.77 -3.69
N THR A 55 -1.61 8.45 -2.39
CA THR A 55 -0.46 8.73 -1.51
C THR A 55 0.62 7.64 -1.54
N MET A 56 0.35 6.51 -2.21
CA MET A 56 1.07 5.24 -2.10
C MET A 56 1.07 4.60 -0.69
N MET A 57 0.29 5.11 0.27
CA MET A 57 0.09 4.43 1.54
C MET A 57 -0.48 3.02 1.35
N ASN A 58 -1.34 2.80 0.36
CA ASN A 58 -1.88 1.46 0.06
C ASN A 58 -0.75 0.46 -0.18
N LYS A 59 0.27 0.85 -0.95
CA LYS A 59 1.44 0.01 -1.20
C LYS A 59 2.31 -0.17 0.04
N GLY A 60 2.41 0.84 0.89
CA GLY A 60 3.05 0.73 2.20
C GLY A 60 2.35 -0.29 3.12
N LEU A 61 1.02 -0.27 3.16
CA LEU A 61 0.23 -1.25 3.92
C LEU A 61 0.36 -2.65 3.34
N GLU A 62 0.35 -2.82 2.02
CA GLU A 62 0.58 -4.11 1.35
C GLU A 62 2.01 -4.65 1.60
N LEU A 63 3.00 -3.79 1.79
CA LEU A 63 4.36 -4.20 2.17
C LEU A 63 4.40 -4.76 3.59
N ILE A 64 3.72 -4.11 4.53
CA ILE A 64 3.53 -4.60 5.90
C ILE A 64 2.74 -5.92 5.88
N GLU A 65 1.67 -6.01 5.07
CA GLU A 65 0.89 -7.23 4.89
C GLU A 65 1.74 -8.37 4.36
N ALA A 66 2.53 -8.16 3.30
CA ALA A 66 3.39 -9.17 2.72
C ALA A 66 4.42 -9.71 3.73
N HIS A 67 4.98 -8.84 4.58
CA HIS A 67 5.86 -9.24 5.66
C HIS A 67 5.18 -10.24 6.61
N PHE A 68 3.98 -9.92 7.09
CA PHE A 68 3.26 -10.76 8.04
C PHE A 68 2.67 -12.02 7.38
N LEU A 69 2.02 -11.88 6.23
CA LEU A 69 1.33 -12.96 5.53
C LEU A 69 2.29 -14.06 5.08
N PHE A 70 3.47 -13.68 4.57
CA PHE A 70 4.46 -14.64 4.08
C PHE A 70 5.56 -14.96 5.08
N ASN A 71 5.56 -14.30 6.25
CA ASN A 71 6.64 -14.34 7.24
C ASN A 71 8.01 -14.08 6.57
N PHE A 72 8.09 -12.98 5.80
CA PHE A 72 9.23 -12.69 4.92
C PHE A 72 9.99 -11.45 5.40
N PRO A 73 11.34 -11.47 5.45
CA PRO A 73 12.11 -10.31 5.92
C PRO A 73 11.82 -9.07 5.08
N HIS A 74 11.54 -7.94 5.74
CA HIS A 74 11.18 -6.70 5.07
C HIS A 74 12.26 -6.17 4.12
N GLU A 75 13.54 -6.44 4.44
CA GLU A 75 14.71 -6.10 3.63
C GLU A 75 14.75 -6.83 2.29
N ARG A 76 13.86 -7.81 2.09
CA ARG A 76 13.72 -8.60 0.87
C ARG A 76 12.37 -8.37 0.19
N ILE A 77 11.66 -7.31 0.52
CA ILE A 77 10.39 -6.91 -0.10
C ILE A 77 10.61 -5.59 -0.85
N ASP A 78 10.68 -5.67 -2.17
CA ASP A 78 10.85 -4.51 -3.05
C ASP A 78 9.49 -4.01 -3.53
N VAL A 79 9.39 -2.70 -3.72
CA VAL A 79 8.24 -2.06 -4.38
C VAL A 79 8.68 -1.53 -5.73
N VAL A 80 7.95 -1.88 -6.79
CA VAL A 80 8.23 -1.43 -8.16
C VAL A 80 6.98 -0.77 -8.74
N ILE A 81 7.14 0.39 -9.38
CA ILE A 81 6.03 1.03 -10.09
C ILE A 81 5.81 0.32 -11.43
N HIS A 82 4.59 -0.18 -11.62
CA HIS A 82 4.08 -0.78 -12.85
C HIS A 82 2.74 -0.15 -13.23
N PRO A 83 2.74 0.96 -14.00
CA PRO A 83 1.54 1.74 -14.30
C PRO A 83 0.45 0.94 -15.03
N GLU A 84 0.85 -0.03 -15.87
CA GLU A 84 -0.10 -0.83 -16.65
C GLU A 84 -0.86 -1.85 -15.77
N SER A 85 -0.37 -2.15 -14.56
CA SER A 85 -1.02 -3.03 -13.58
C SER A 85 -1.39 -4.42 -14.13
N ILE A 86 -0.67 -4.91 -15.13
CA ILE A 86 -0.87 -6.25 -15.71
C ILE A 86 -0.12 -7.31 -14.93
N ILE A 87 1.15 -7.03 -14.58
CA ILE A 87 1.90 -7.85 -13.62
C ILE A 87 1.45 -7.41 -12.23
N HIS A 88 0.90 -8.31 -11.41
CA HIS A 88 0.32 -7.93 -10.11
C HIS A 88 1.33 -8.02 -8.96
N SER A 89 2.29 -8.96 -9.03
CA SER A 89 3.45 -9.09 -8.14
C SER A 89 4.37 -10.18 -8.67
N CYS A 90 5.61 -10.22 -8.18
CA CYS A 90 6.58 -11.25 -8.55
C CYS A 90 7.27 -11.86 -7.32
N VAL A 91 7.82 -13.05 -7.52
CA VAL A 91 8.67 -13.77 -6.57
C VAL A 91 9.98 -14.10 -7.29
N GLU A 92 11.09 -13.61 -6.75
CA GLU A 92 12.44 -13.89 -7.23
C GLU A 92 13.01 -15.09 -6.45
N TYR A 93 13.73 -15.95 -7.16
CA TYR A 93 14.40 -17.13 -6.63
C TYR A 93 15.92 -16.99 -6.68
N SER A 94 16.62 -17.76 -5.85
CA SER A 94 18.08 -17.72 -5.70
C SER A 94 18.88 -18.04 -6.97
N ASP A 95 18.23 -18.62 -7.99
CA ASP A 95 18.83 -18.89 -9.30
C ASP A 95 18.68 -17.72 -10.29
N GLY A 96 18.07 -16.61 -9.85
CA GLY A 96 17.79 -15.42 -10.65
C GLY A 96 16.48 -15.49 -11.45
N SER A 97 15.73 -16.59 -11.35
CA SER A 97 14.42 -16.68 -11.99
C SER A 97 13.37 -15.85 -11.25
N ILE A 98 12.41 -15.30 -12.00
CA ILE A 98 11.29 -14.55 -11.46
C ILE A 98 9.99 -15.19 -11.94
N LEU A 99 9.13 -15.58 -11.00
CA LEU A 99 7.76 -15.97 -11.27
C LEU A 99 6.84 -14.79 -10.99
N SER A 100 5.93 -14.52 -11.91
CA SER A 100 4.94 -13.46 -11.75
C SER A 100 3.54 -13.96 -12.08
N GLN A 101 2.55 -13.35 -11.44
CA GLN A 101 1.16 -13.52 -11.84
C GLN A 101 0.71 -12.30 -12.63
N MET A 102 0.12 -12.56 -13.79
CA MET A 102 -0.38 -11.55 -14.72
C MET A 102 -1.88 -11.73 -14.95
N GLY A 103 -2.60 -10.64 -15.14
CA GLY A 103 -4.03 -10.65 -15.42
C GLY A 103 -4.55 -9.27 -15.81
N THR A 104 -5.81 -9.22 -16.24
CA THR A 104 -6.54 -7.94 -16.26
C THR A 104 -6.71 -7.45 -14.81
N PRO A 105 -6.65 -6.13 -14.53
CA PRO A 105 -6.85 -5.58 -13.20
C PRO A 105 -8.30 -5.76 -12.74
N ASP A 106 -8.64 -6.97 -12.30
CA ASP A 106 -9.99 -7.39 -11.94
C ASP A 106 -9.96 -8.30 -10.70
N MET A 107 -10.55 -7.81 -9.61
CA MET A 107 -10.57 -8.49 -8.31
C MET A 107 -11.30 -9.83 -8.31
N ARG A 108 -12.13 -10.12 -9.32
CA ARG A 108 -12.81 -11.42 -9.43
C ARG A 108 -11.79 -12.56 -9.61
N THR A 109 -10.63 -12.29 -10.21
CA THR A 109 -9.55 -13.29 -10.38
C THR A 109 -8.94 -13.73 -9.04
N PRO A 110 -8.37 -12.84 -8.21
CA PRO A 110 -7.82 -13.25 -6.91
C PRO A 110 -8.90 -13.78 -5.95
N ILE A 111 -10.13 -13.25 -5.97
CA ILE A 111 -11.24 -13.76 -5.16
C ILE A 111 -11.57 -15.21 -5.55
N ALA A 112 -11.72 -15.49 -6.85
CA ALA A 112 -12.00 -16.84 -7.32
C ALA A 112 -10.88 -17.82 -6.99
N TYR A 113 -9.62 -17.38 -7.06
CA TYR A 113 -8.48 -18.20 -6.67
C TYR A 113 -8.51 -18.54 -5.17
N ALA A 114 -8.77 -17.57 -4.30
CA ALA A 114 -8.87 -17.79 -2.86
C ALA A 114 -9.99 -18.76 -2.49
N LEU A 115 -11.14 -18.69 -3.17
CA LEU A 115 -12.29 -19.59 -2.93
C LEU A 115 -12.08 -21.02 -3.44
N ALA A 116 -11.26 -21.19 -4.48
CA ALA A 116 -11.11 -22.47 -5.17
C ALA A 116 -9.81 -23.21 -4.83
N TYR A 117 -8.86 -22.55 -4.16
CA TYR A 117 -7.53 -23.08 -3.88
C TYR A 117 -7.58 -24.50 -3.27
N PRO A 118 -6.77 -25.47 -3.74
CA PRO A 118 -5.71 -25.36 -4.76
C PRO A 118 -6.17 -25.46 -6.22
N ASN A 119 -7.48 -25.63 -6.45
CA ASN A 119 -8.07 -25.74 -7.78
C ASN A 119 -8.36 -24.35 -8.38
N ARG A 120 -8.96 -24.35 -9.58
CA ARG A 120 -9.46 -23.14 -10.25
C ARG A 120 -10.94 -23.30 -10.56
N ILE A 121 -11.66 -22.19 -10.51
CA ILE A 121 -13.05 -22.08 -10.95
C ILE A 121 -13.17 -21.07 -12.09
N ASP A 122 -14.16 -21.26 -12.95
CA ASP A 122 -14.44 -20.35 -14.05
C ASP A 122 -14.95 -19.00 -13.53
N THR A 123 -14.54 -17.94 -14.21
CA THR A 123 -14.99 -16.57 -13.93
C THR A 123 -15.40 -15.86 -15.22
N LYS A 124 -16.19 -14.78 -15.08
CA LYS A 124 -16.55 -13.89 -16.19
C LYS A 124 -15.51 -12.77 -16.41
N VAL A 125 -14.28 -12.97 -15.96
CA VAL A 125 -13.19 -12.02 -16.16
C VAL A 125 -12.73 -12.09 -17.61
N GLU A 126 -12.42 -10.94 -18.19
CA GLU A 126 -11.89 -10.89 -19.55
C GLU A 126 -10.50 -11.55 -19.61
N LYS A 127 -10.28 -12.39 -20.63
CA LYS A 127 -8.98 -13.04 -20.83
C LYS A 127 -7.96 -12.02 -21.32
N LEU A 128 -6.85 -11.89 -20.60
CA LEU A 128 -5.73 -11.05 -21.01
C LEU A 128 -5.18 -11.51 -22.37
N LYS A 129 -5.14 -10.61 -23.34
CA LYS A 129 -4.54 -10.85 -24.66
C LYS A 129 -3.14 -10.25 -24.69
N LEU A 130 -2.10 -11.06 -24.55
CA LEU A 130 -0.71 -10.56 -24.53
C LEU A 130 -0.34 -9.80 -25.80
N SER A 131 -0.85 -10.22 -26.97
CA SER A 131 -0.59 -9.55 -28.25
C SER A 131 -1.20 -8.15 -28.36
N SER A 132 -2.17 -7.78 -27.50
CA SER A 132 -2.68 -6.40 -27.44
C SER A 132 -1.90 -5.51 -26.48
N ILE A 133 -0.99 -6.08 -25.67
CA ILE A 133 -0.15 -5.33 -24.75
C ILE A 133 1.07 -4.83 -25.53
N GLN A 134 1.17 -3.51 -25.69
CA GLN A 134 2.28 -2.91 -26.43
C GLN A 134 3.54 -2.78 -25.57
N LYS A 135 3.37 -2.42 -24.30
CA LYS A 135 4.46 -2.09 -23.38
C LYS A 135 4.11 -2.45 -21.95
N LEU A 136 5.10 -2.90 -21.21
CA LEU A 136 5.08 -3.00 -19.75
C LEU A 136 6.25 -2.16 -19.24
N THR A 137 6.00 -1.27 -18.29
CA THR A 137 7.04 -0.40 -17.71
C THR A 137 7.24 -0.69 -16.24
N PHE A 138 8.50 -0.58 -15.79
CA PHE A 138 8.93 -0.81 -14.42
C PHE A 138 9.95 0.25 -14.04
N PHE A 139 9.80 0.86 -12.86
CA PHE A 139 10.76 1.80 -12.31
C PHE A 139 10.61 1.93 -10.79
N GLU A 140 11.67 2.42 -10.14
CA GLU A 140 11.70 2.65 -8.71
C GLU A 140 10.68 3.72 -8.26
N PRO A 141 10.06 3.56 -7.08
CA PRO A 141 9.18 4.58 -6.51
C PRO A 141 9.98 5.82 -6.07
N ASP A 142 9.40 6.99 -6.27
CA ASP A 142 9.95 8.26 -5.77
C ASP A 142 9.48 8.49 -4.33
N LEU A 143 10.31 8.10 -3.35
CA LEU A 143 9.99 8.21 -1.92
C LEU A 143 9.86 9.65 -1.44
N MET A 144 10.61 10.59 -2.05
CA MET A 144 10.49 12.02 -1.74
C MET A 144 9.12 12.57 -2.15
N LYS A 145 8.60 12.08 -3.28
CA LYS A 145 7.26 12.43 -3.78
C LYS A 145 6.14 11.71 -3.05
N PHE A 146 6.37 10.48 -2.60
CA PHE A 146 5.39 9.66 -1.89
C PHE A 146 5.86 9.24 -0.48
N PRO A 147 5.94 10.18 0.49
CA PRO A 147 6.51 9.90 1.81
C PRO A 147 5.73 8.85 2.61
N CYS A 148 4.44 8.63 2.32
CA CYS A 148 3.67 7.57 2.97
C CYS A 148 4.27 6.17 2.76
N LEU A 149 4.91 5.94 1.60
CA LEU A 149 5.59 4.67 1.34
C LEU A 149 6.85 4.54 2.23
N GLU A 150 7.63 5.60 2.36
CA GLU A 150 8.80 5.64 3.24
C GLU A 150 8.40 5.43 4.72
N LEU A 151 7.33 6.09 5.18
CA LEU A 151 6.80 5.92 6.53
C LEU A 151 6.39 4.46 6.82
N ALA A 152 5.88 3.74 5.81
CA ALA A 152 5.56 2.33 5.96
C ALA A 152 6.82 1.44 6.07
N TYR A 153 7.85 1.70 5.26
CA TYR A 153 9.15 1.04 5.39
C TYR A 153 9.75 1.24 6.80
N GLU A 154 9.79 2.48 7.28
CA GLU A 154 10.34 2.79 8.61
C GLU A 154 9.49 2.18 9.73
N SER A 155 8.16 2.20 9.61
CA SER A 155 7.27 1.54 10.58
C SER A 155 7.53 0.04 10.66
N LEU A 156 7.74 -0.61 9.51
CA LEU A 156 8.02 -2.04 9.46
C LEU A 156 9.41 -2.38 10.03
N LYS A 157 10.40 -1.51 9.82
CA LYS A 157 11.74 -1.63 10.40
C LYS A 157 11.73 -1.49 11.92
N ILE A 158 10.94 -0.55 12.46
CA ILE A 158 10.74 -0.37 13.90
C ILE A 158 10.00 -1.56 14.53
N LYS A 159 9.06 -2.17 13.78
CA LYS A 159 8.20 -3.29 14.22
C LYS A 159 7.32 -2.88 15.41
N LYS A 160 6.96 -3.84 16.27
CA LYS A 160 6.13 -3.63 17.46
C LYS A 160 4.81 -2.94 17.10
N SER A 161 4.41 -1.89 17.81
CA SER A 161 3.20 -1.13 17.56
C SER A 161 3.27 -0.14 16.39
N ALA A 162 4.44 0.10 15.79
CA ALA A 162 4.58 1.14 14.75
C ALA A 162 3.65 0.93 13.54
N PRO A 163 3.46 -0.28 12.98
CA PRO A 163 2.47 -0.51 11.93
C PRO A 163 1.02 -0.21 12.35
N THR A 164 0.67 -0.45 13.61
CA THR A 164 -0.67 -0.14 14.16
C THR A 164 -0.87 1.37 14.26
N ILE A 165 0.14 2.08 14.77
CA ILE A 165 0.15 3.55 14.85
C ILE A 165 0.03 4.15 13.45
N LEU A 166 0.80 3.65 12.48
CA LEU A 166 0.77 4.07 11.08
C LEU A 166 -0.65 3.94 10.49
N ASN A 167 -1.28 2.75 10.63
CA ASN A 167 -2.61 2.51 10.09
C ASN A 167 -3.66 3.44 10.72
N ALA A 168 -3.69 3.50 12.06
CA ALA A 168 -4.63 4.32 12.81
C ALA A 168 -4.51 5.80 12.43
N ALA A 169 -3.27 6.31 12.36
CA ALA A 169 -3.01 7.69 11.97
C ALA A 169 -3.43 7.98 10.52
N ASN A 170 -3.16 7.04 9.61
CA ASN A 170 -3.53 7.19 8.21
C ASN A 170 -5.04 7.23 8.02
N GLU A 171 -5.81 6.39 8.73
CA GLU A 171 -7.27 6.43 8.65
C GLU A 171 -7.83 7.80 9.05
N ILE A 172 -7.36 8.36 10.17
CA ILE A 172 -7.78 9.70 10.63
C ILE A 172 -7.35 10.79 9.65
N ALA A 173 -6.11 10.72 9.14
CA ALA A 173 -5.59 11.72 8.20
C ALA A 173 -6.34 11.68 6.85
N VAL A 174 -6.64 10.49 6.34
CA VAL A 174 -7.41 10.32 5.10
C VAL A 174 -8.85 10.78 5.28
N GLU A 175 -9.49 10.45 6.41
CA GLU A 175 -10.84 10.94 6.71
C GLU A 175 -10.89 12.47 6.78
N ALA A 176 -9.93 13.09 7.47
CA ALA A 176 -9.81 14.54 7.53
C ALA A 176 -9.59 15.17 6.15
N PHE A 177 -8.76 14.56 5.29
CA PHE A 177 -8.58 15.02 3.90
C PHE A 177 -9.88 14.89 3.09
N LEU A 178 -10.57 13.75 3.18
CA LEU A 178 -11.83 13.50 2.48
C LEU A 178 -12.96 14.43 2.91
N ASN A 179 -12.88 14.95 4.14
CA ASN A 179 -13.78 15.95 4.71
C ASN A 179 -13.26 17.39 4.55
N GLU A 180 -12.24 17.60 3.71
CA GLU A 180 -11.65 18.91 3.38
C GLU A 180 -11.06 19.68 4.58
N GLN A 181 -10.75 18.98 5.67
CA GLN A 181 -10.16 19.57 6.89
C GLN A 181 -8.65 19.75 6.79
N ILE A 182 -7.97 18.93 5.97
CA ILE A 182 -6.53 19.04 5.70
C ILE A 182 -6.26 18.92 4.19
N LYS A 183 -5.09 19.40 3.75
CA LYS A 183 -4.61 19.22 2.37
C LYS A 183 -4.04 17.83 2.14
N PHE A 184 -3.99 17.40 0.87
CA PHE A 184 -3.46 16.10 0.47
C PHE A 184 -2.04 15.82 1.00
N LEU A 185 -1.11 16.77 0.84
CA LEU A 185 0.27 16.64 1.35
C LEU A 185 0.38 16.70 2.88
N SER A 186 -0.70 17.03 3.59
CA SER A 186 -0.74 16.99 5.06
C SER A 186 -0.99 15.58 5.59
N ILE A 187 -1.49 14.64 4.77
CA ILE A 187 -1.74 13.26 5.19
C ILE A 187 -0.44 12.63 5.74
N SER A 188 0.64 12.65 4.96
CA SER A 188 1.93 12.10 5.39
C SER A 188 2.48 12.80 6.63
N LYS A 189 2.29 14.12 6.74
CA LYS A 189 2.75 14.91 7.90
C LYS A 189 2.02 14.54 9.18
N VAL A 190 0.71 14.31 9.12
CA VAL A 190 -0.07 13.88 10.28
C VAL A 190 0.40 12.49 10.71
N VAL A 191 0.53 11.56 9.76
CA VAL A 191 1.02 10.20 10.03
C VAL A 191 2.41 10.20 10.65
N GLU A 192 3.36 10.93 10.08
CA GLU A 192 4.72 11.09 10.60
C GLU A 192 4.74 11.64 12.03
N LYS A 193 3.98 12.73 12.28
CA LYS A 193 3.90 13.33 13.61
C LYS A 193 3.25 12.40 14.63
N THR A 194 2.25 11.62 14.24
CA THR A 194 1.64 10.63 15.12
C THR A 194 2.63 9.52 15.46
N LEU A 195 3.36 8.98 14.49
CA LEU A 195 4.44 8.00 14.73
C LEU A 195 5.51 8.52 15.69
N ASN A 196 5.88 9.80 15.57
CA ASN A 196 6.87 10.43 16.44
C ASN A 196 6.36 10.74 17.86
N LYS A 197 5.05 10.96 18.03
CA LYS A 197 4.43 11.33 19.32
C LYS A 197 3.92 10.12 20.10
N ALA A 198 3.44 9.08 19.42
CA ALA A 198 2.89 7.88 20.05
C ALA A 198 3.98 7.01 20.67
N SER A 199 3.64 6.31 21.75
CA SER A 199 4.59 5.41 22.42
C SER A 199 4.70 4.08 21.69
N ILE A 200 5.91 3.74 21.21
CA ILE A 200 6.14 2.46 20.53
C ILE A 200 6.36 1.35 21.56
N SER A 201 5.48 0.36 21.57
CA SER A 201 5.44 -0.72 22.56
C SER A 201 5.17 -2.07 21.89
N PRO A 202 5.63 -3.19 22.49
CA PRO A 202 5.29 -4.52 22.00
C PRO A 202 3.78 -4.78 22.06
N ILE A 203 3.27 -5.56 21.09
CA ILE A 203 1.88 -6.04 21.07
C ILE A 203 1.87 -7.50 21.52
N ASN A 204 1.21 -7.80 22.63
CA ASN A 204 1.08 -9.15 23.19
C ASN A 204 -0.38 -9.62 23.26
N SER A 205 -1.35 -8.74 23.01
CA SER A 205 -2.77 -9.06 23.04
C SER A 205 -3.56 -8.22 22.05
N ILE A 206 -4.79 -8.66 21.74
CA ILE A 206 -5.75 -7.86 20.96
C ILE A 206 -6.05 -6.54 21.68
N LYS A 207 -6.10 -6.55 23.02
CA LYS A 207 -6.33 -5.34 23.81
C LYS A 207 -5.24 -4.31 23.56
N ASP A 208 -3.97 -4.73 23.48
CA ASP A 208 -2.85 -3.83 23.20
C ASP A 208 -3.04 -3.15 21.83
N VAL A 209 -3.45 -3.92 20.80
CA VAL A 209 -3.74 -3.36 19.46
C VAL A 209 -4.83 -2.29 19.53
N LEU A 210 -5.93 -2.58 20.23
CA LEU A 210 -7.06 -1.66 20.35
C LEU A 210 -6.69 -0.39 21.14
N ASP A 211 -5.92 -0.53 22.22
CA ASP A 211 -5.48 0.60 23.03
C ASP A 211 -4.53 1.52 22.22
N ILE A 212 -3.56 0.93 21.52
CA ILE A 212 -2.61 1.66 20.64
C ILE A 212 -3.34 2.34 19.49
N ASP A 213 -4.27 1.64 18.81
CA ASP A 213 -5.07 2.20 17.73
C ASP A 213 -5.84 3.42 18.24
N ASN A 214 -6.55 3.29 19.36
CA ASN A 214 -7.31 4.39 19.95
C ASN A 214 -6.43 5.57 20.38
N GLU A 215 -5.31 5.34 21.06
CA GLU A 215 -4.35 6.39 21.42
C GLU A 215 -3.83 7.12 20.18
N SER A 216 -3.46 6.38 19.14
CA SER A 216 -2.94 6.93 17.88
C SER A 216 -3.97 7.80 17.18
N ARG A 217 -5.24 7.38 17.15
CA ARG A 217 -6.34 8.17 16.59
C ARG A 217 -6.52 9.49 17.34
N LEU A 218 -6.52 9.46 18.67
CA LEU A 218 -6.63 10.66 19.50
C LEU A 218 -5.47 11.64 19.23
N ILE A 219 -4.25 11.12 19.14
CA ILE A 219 -3.06 11.91 18.78
C ILE A 219 -3.23 12.55 17.40
N SER A 220 -3.66 11.79 16.39
CA SER A 220 -3.87 12.32 15.03
C SER A 220 -4.94 13.42 14.99
N MET A 221 -6.05 13.23 15.71
CA MET A 221 -7.11 14.25 15.80
C MET A 221 -6.60 15.53 16.47
N GLU A 222 -5.83 15.40 17.56
CA GLU A 222 -5.21 16.55 18.23
C GLU A 222 -4.28 17.32 17.27
N LEU A 223 -3.45 16.61 16.52
CA LEU A 223 -2.53 17.21 15.55
C LEU A 223 -3.24 17.94 14.40
N ILE A 224 -4.38 17.39 13.93
CA ILE A 224 -5.21 18.03 12.91
C ILE A 224 -5.83 19.32 13.47
N ASN A 225 -6.32 19.31 14.71
CA ASN A 225 -6.95 20.49 15.33
C ASN A 225 -5.94 21.61 15.67
N GLN A 226 -4.69 21.26 15.95
CA GLN A 226 -3.63 22.24 16.28
C GLN A 226 -3.09 23.00 15.08
N VAL A 227 -3.36 22.52 13.86
CA VAL A 227 -2.81 23.12 12.64
C VAL A 227 -3.96 23.46 11.71
N HIS A 228 -4.20 24.76 11.49
CA HIS A 228 -5.03 25.21 10.38
C HIS A 228 -4.28 24.90 9.06
N TYR A 229 -4.57 23.74 8.47
CA TYR A 229 -4.00 23.24 7.22
C TYR A 229 -4.71 23.80 5.97
#